data_AF-A0A1H4S7W5-F1
#
_entry.id   AF-A0A1H4S7W5-F1
#
_cell.length_a   1.000
_cell.length_b   1.000
_cell.length_c   1.000
_cell.angle_alpha   90.00
_cell.angle_beta   90.00
_cell.angle_gamma   90.00
#
_symmetry.space_group_name_H-M   'P 1'
#
loop_
_entity.id
_entity.type
_entity.pdbx_description
1 polymer ?
#
loop_
_entity_poly.entity_id
_entity_poly.type
_entity_poly.pdbx_seq_one_letter_code
_entity_poly.pdbx_strand_id
1 'polypeptide(L)'
;MLGKIHPHYYLGALIGVVIGYVISKIYQIWAIVYRESHFDLHMQNSWNAKNPPLWITATENPEVFSFWVVFIFIIVGVIFVRILKTKKN
;
A
#
# COMPACT_ATOMS: atom_id res chain seq x y z
N MET A 1 -1.02 26.84 18.79
CA MET A 1 -2.42 26.92 18.33
C MET A 1 -2.75 25.64 17.57
N LEU A 2 -3.44 24.67 18.20
CA LEU A 2 -3.97 23.52 17.46
C LEU A 2 -5.15 24.03 16.61
N GLY A 3 -4.87 24.36 15.36
CA GLY A 3 -5.89 24.75 14.39
C GLY A 3 -6.92 23.63 14.25
N LYS A 4 -8.21 24.00 14.23
CA LYS A 4 -9.33 23.07 14.05
C LYS A 4 -9.04 22.15 12.85
N ILE A 5 -8.82 20.86 13.11
CA ILE A 5 -8.61 19.87 12.05
C ILE A 5 -9.92 19.81 11.27
N HIS A 6 -9.87 20.20 10.00
CA HIS A 6 -11.08 20.21 9.19
C HIS A 6 -11.55 18.78 8.90
N PRO A 7 -12.88 18.50 8.94
CA PRO A 7 -13.47 17.19 8.67
C PRO A 7 -13.00 16.54 7.36
N HIS A 8 -12.68 17.37 6.35
CA HIS A 8 -12.23 16.95 5.04
C HIS A 8 -10.91 16.15 5.06
N TYR A 9 -10.02 16.40 6.03
CA TYR A 9 -8.77 15.63 6.15
C TYR A 9 -9.05 14.19 6.61
N TYR A 10 -10.06 13.99 7.46
CA TYR A 10 -10.51 12.65 7.85
C TYR A 10 -11.14 11.91 6.66
N LEU A 11 -11.88 12.61 5.80
CA LEU A 11 -12.42 12.02 4.57
C LEU A 11 -11.29 11.60 3.61
N GLY A 12 -10.27 12.45 3.44
CA GLY A 12 -9.09 12.11 2.64
C GLY A 12 -8.34 10.90 3.18
N ALA A 13 -8.16 10.81 4.50
CA ALA A 13 -7.57 9.66 5.16
C ALA A 13 -8.42 8.39 4.95
N LEU A 14 -9.75 8.47 5.10
CA LEU A 14 -10.67 7.35 4.90
C LEU A 14 -10.61 6.82 3.46
N ILE A 15 -10.62 7.72 2.47
CA ILE A 15 -10.47 7.35 1.05
C ILE A 15 -9.11 6.67 0.82
N GLY A 16 -8.05 7.22 1.43
CA GLY A 16 -6.71 6.61 1.42
C GLY A 16 -6.69 5.21 2.00
N VAL A 17 -7.36 4.97 3.13
CA VAL A 17 -7.49 3.62 3.72
C VAL A 17 -8.12 2.64 2.74
N VAL A 18 -9.27 3.01 2.16
CA VAL A 18 -10.02 2.12 1.25
C VAL A 18 -9.19 1.79 0.02
N ILE A 19 -8.62 2.81 -0.64
CA ILE A 19 -7.83 2.61 -1.87
C ILE A 19 -6.56 1.81 -1.57
N GLY A 20 -5.83 2.16 -0.51
CA GLY A 20 -4.62 1.46 -0.12
C GLY A 20 -4.87 -0.01 0.22
N TYR A 21 -5.99 -0.31 0.88
CA TYR A 21 -6.36 -1.68 1.20
C TYR A 21 -6.68 -2.50 -0.06
N VAL A 22 -7.47 -1.94 -0.99
CA VAL A 22 -7.79 -2.60 -2.27
C VAL A 22 -6.52 -2.87 -3.07
N ILE A 23 -5.64 -1.88 -3.21
CA ILE A 23 -4.37 -2.02 -3.94
C ILE A 23 -3.48 -3.07 -3.30
N SER A 24 -3.35 -3.07 -1.97
CA SER A 24 -2.60 -4.10 -1.25
C SER A 24 -3.11 -5.50 -1.59
N LYS A 25 -4.44 -5.71 -1.54
CA LYS A 25 -5.04 -7.02 -1.84
C LYS A 25 -4.82 -7.47 -3.26
N ILE A 26 -4.97 -6.58 -4.25
CA ILE A 26 -4.69 -6.90 -5.66
C ILE A 26 -3.23 -7.34 -5.82
N TYR A 27 -2.29 -6.60 -5.22
CA TYR A 27 -0.86 -6.92 -5.32
C TYR A 27 -0.52 -8.24 -4.62
N GLN A 28 -1.12 -8.52 -3.46
CA GLN A 28 -0.94 -9.79 -2.75
C GLN A 28 -1.45 -10.97 -3.56
N ILE A 29 -2.66 -10.87 -4.13
CA ILE A 29 -3.22 -11.92 -4.99
C ILE A 29 -2.28 -12.18 -6.17
N TRP A 30 -1.85 -11.12 -6.85
CA TRP A 30 -0.89 -11.25 -7.94
C TRP A 30 0.42 -11.93 -7.49
N ALA A 31 0.99 -11.54 -6.35
CA ALA A 31 2.23 -12.10 -5.83
C ALA A 31 2.10 -13.59 -5.44
N ILE A 32 0.96 -13.99 -4.86
CA ILE A 32 0.66 -15.39 -4.53
C ILE A 32 0.52 -16.21 -5.81
N VAL A 33 -0.28 -15.74 -6.78
CA VAL A 33 -0.48 -16.43 -8.07
C VAL A 33 0.84 -16.55 -8.83
N TYR A 34 1.67 -15.51 -8.81
CA TYR A 34 2.99 -15.54 -9.42
C TYR A 34 3.90 -16.59 -8.76
N ARG A 35 3.89 -16.66 -7.43
CA ARG A 35 4.63 -17.66 -6.66
C ARG A 35 4.20 -19.08 -7.01
N GLU A 36 2.89 -19.36 -7.04
CA GLU A 36 2.35 -20.70 -7.33
C GLU A 36 2.60 -21.12 -8.78
N SER A 37 2.47 -20.21 -9.74
CA SER A 37 2.67 -20.51 -11.17
C SER A 37 4.13 -20.73 -11.57
N HIS A 38 5.09 -20.19 -10.81
CA HIS A 38 6.53 -20.28 -11.10
C HIS A 38 7.30 -21.06 -10.01
N PHE A 39 6.62 -21.93 -9.26
CA PHE A 39 7.26 -22.75 -8.22
C PHE A 39 8.08 -23.90 -8.83
N ASP A 40 9.14 -23.55 -9.56
CA ASP A 40 10.16 -24.52 -9.98
C ASP A 40 11.23 -24.60 -8.89
N LEU A 41 11.29 -25.75 -8.20
CA LEU A 41 12.25 -26.04 -7.12
C LEU A 41 13.72 -26.04 -7.61
N HIS A 42 13.95 -26.07 -8.92
CA HIS A 42 15.27 -26.19 -9.52
C HIS A 42 15.79 -24.92 -10.20
N MET A 43 14.98 -23.87 -10.35
CA MET A 43 15.45 -22.58 -10.84
C MET A 43 15.98 -21.73 -9.68
N GLN A 44 17.05 -20.98 -9.95
CA GLN A 44 17.58 -19.95 -9.05
C GLN A 44 16.57 -18.80 -9.01
N ASN A 45 15.47 -19.00 -8.29
CA ASN A 45 14.35 -18.08 -8.33
C ASN A 45 14.75 -16.80 -7.60
N SER A 46 14.28 -15.66 -8.13
CA SER A 46 14.41 -14.31 -7.54
C SER A 46 13.90 -14.20 -6.09
N TRP A 47 13.30 -15.28 -5.56
CA TRP A 47 12.96 -15.52 -4.15
C TRP A 47 14.18 -15.58 -3.20
N ASN A 48 15.35 -16.01 -3.67
CA ASN A 48 16.58 -16.09 -2.86
C ASN A 48 17.57 -14.94 -3.14
N ALA A 49 17.09 -13.83 -3.70
CA ALA A 49 17.93 -12.67 -3.98
C ALA A 49 18.43 -12.01 -2.68
N LYS A 50 19.68 -11.53 -2.68
CA LYS A 50 20.31 -10.82 -1.54
C LYS A 50 19.50 -9.61 -1.07
N ASN A 51 18.74 -9.00 -1.99
CA ASN A 51 17.68 -8.04 -1.70
C ASN A 51 16.36 -8.68 -2.10
N PRO A 52 15.54 -9.14 -1.14
CA PRO A 52 14.27 -9.77 -1.45
C PRO A 52 13.34 -8.74 -2.11
N PRO A 53 12.80 -9.02 -3.32
CA PRO A 53 11.84 -8.15 -3.96
C PRO A 53 10.55 -7.98 -3.15
N LEU A 54 9.83 -6.87 -3.37
CA LEU A 54 8.65 -6.48 -2.59
C LEU A 54 7.53 -7.53 -2.54
N TRP A 55 7.40 -8.35 -3.59
CA TRP A 55 6.42 -9.44 -3.63
C TRP A 55 6.71 -10.56 -2.63
N ILE A 56 7.96 -10.69 -2.16
CA ILE A 56 8.31 -11.62 -1.08
C ILE A 56 7.66 -11.15 0.22
N THR A 57 7.89 -9.90 0.59
CA THR A 57 7.27 -9.30 1.77
C THR A 57 5.75 -9.33 1.68
N ALA A 58 5.18 -9.14 0.48
CA ALA A 58 3.73 -9.22 0.27
C ALA A 58 3.14 -10.61 0.52
N THR A 59 3.93 -11.69 0.39
CA THR A 59 3.48 -13.07 0.57
C THR A 59 3.87 -13.66 1.93
N GLU A 60 5.07 -13.36 2.42
CA GLU A 60 5.55 -13.87 3.72
C GLU A 60 5.00 -13.10 4.91
N ASN A 61 4.82 -11.77 4.76
CA ASN A 61 4.30 -10.90 5.82
C ASN A 61 3.17 -10.01 5.26
N PRO A 62 2.03 -10.61 4.85
CA PRO A 62 0.96 -9.90 4.15
C PRO A 62 0.34 -8.78 5.00
N GLU A 63 0.30 -8.94 6.33
CA GLU A 63 -0.24 -7.92 7.22
C GLU A 63 0.66 -6.67 7.26
N VAL A 64 1.96 -6.86 7.43
CA VAL A 64 2.96 -5.77 7.45
C VAL A 64 2.97 -5.05 6.10
N PHE A 65 2.93 -5.79 4.99
CA PHE A 65 2.85 -5.21 3.66
C PHE A 65 1.59 -4.33 3.52
N SER A 66 0.43 -4.86 3.93
CA SER A 66 -0.84 -4.13 3.83
C SER A 66 -0.86 -2.86 4.69
N PHE A 67 -0.30 -2.95 5.89
CA PHE A 67 -0.17 -1.80 6.78
C PHE A 67 0.61 -0.67 6.11
N TRP A 68 1.78 -0.96 5.53
CA TRP A 68 2.60 0.05 4.89
C TRP A 68 1.95 0.65 3.64
N VAL A 69 1.31 -0.17 2.79
CA VAL A 69 0.59 0.32 1.61
C VAL A 69 -0.56 1.24 2.05
N VAL A 70 -1.39 0.80 3.00
CA VAL A 70 -2.48 1.62 3.55
C VAL A 70 -1.96 2.94 4.13
N PHE A 71 -0.88 2.88 4.90
CA PHE A 71 -0.26 4.06 5.51
C PHE A 71 0.19 5.09 4.46
N ILE A 72 0.83 4.63 3.37
CA ILE A 72 1.22 5.48 2.25
C ILE A 72 -0.01 6.15 1.62
N PHE A 73 -1.07 5.39 1.37
CA PHE A 73 -2.29 5.93 0.75
C PHE A 73 -3.06 6.88 1.66
N ILE A 74 -3.03 6.69 2.98
CA ILE A 74 -3.55 7.68 3.95
C ILE A 74 -2.82 9.01 3.78
N ILE A 75 -1.49 8.99 3.75
CA ILE A 75 -0.66 10.19 3.59
C ILE A 75 -1.00 10.88 2.26
N VAL A 76 -1.07 10.12 1.17
CA VAL A 76 -1.45 10.63 -0.16
C VAL A 76 -2.84 11.27 -0.13
N GLY A 77 -3.82 10.62 0.49
CA GLY A 77 -5.19 11.13 0.61
C GLY A 77 -5.27 12.44 1.41
N VAL A 78 -4.51 12.55 2.51
CA VAL A 78 -4.43 13.77 3.32
C VAL A 78 -3.75 14.91 2.54
N ILE A 79 -2.64 14.62 1.84
CA ILE A 79 -1.93 15.58 1.00
C ILE A 79 -2.83 16.06 -0.14
N PHE A 80 -3.55 15.15 -0.80
CA PHE A 80 -4.50 15.48 -1.86
C PHE A 80 -5.56 16.47 -1.39
N VAL A 81 -6.20 16.21 -0.24
CA VAL A 81 -7.17 17.15 0.36
C VAL A 81 -6.52 18.49 0.70
N ARG A 82 -5.28 18.49 1.20
CA ARG A 82 -4.54 19.72 1.49
C ARG A 82 -4.36 20.57 0.23
N ILE A 83 -3.92 19.96 -0.87
CA ILE A 83 -3.73 20.63 -2.16
C ILE A 83 -5.05 21.19 -2.68
N LEU A 84 -6.13 20.41 -2.62
CA LEU A 84 -7.46 20.87 -3.05
C LEU A 84 -7.95 22.08 -2.27
N LYS A 85 -7.69 22.12 -0.95
CA LYS A 85 -8.04 23.27 -0.13
C LYS A 85 -7.21 24.51 -0.43
N THR A 86 -5.90 24.35 -0.62
CA THR A 86 -5.03 25.45 -1.01
C THR A 86 -5.43 26.05 -2.35
N LYS A 87 -5.93 25.24 -3.30
CA LYS A 87 -6.40 25.72 -4.60
C LYS A 87 -7.77 26.43 -4.54
N LYS A 88 -8.57 26.18 -3.50
CA LYS A 88 -9.91 26.76 -3.35
C LYS A 88 -9.90 28.13 -2.66
N ASN A 89 -8.86 28.43 -1.88
CA ASN A 89 -8.61 29.75 -1.28
C ASN A 89 -7.79 30.63 -2.22
#